data_AF-A0A2E9SVY8-F1
#
_entry.id   AF-A0A2E9SVY8-F1
#
_cell.length_a   1.000
_cell.length_b   1.000
_cell.length_c   1.000
_cell.angle_alpha   90.00
_cell.angle_beta   90.00
_cell.angle_gamma   90.00
#
_symmetry.space_group_name_H-M   'P 1'
#
loop_
_entity.id
_entity.type
_entity.pdbx_description
1 polymer ?
#
loop_
_entity_poly.entity_id
_entity_poly.type
_entity_poly.pdbx_seq_one_letter_code
_entity_poly.pdbx_strand_id
1 'polypeptide(L)'
;MTMLKMVPNWMTILRIMVAPVIAVLIWLDDVKTGYMPALTLFVVASISDFIDGWMARRLGVVSKLGAMLDPIADKVLIGTCLVSLAHVTDDGWWFILPAIIILTREFLISGLREFMAGRSVNMQVSVLAKWKTTLQLVAIGFLVGAPVFPSLSMTNPIGLALLWAAALVTAQTGFAYYRGVLEHVDKP
;
A
#
# COMPACT_ATOMS: atom_id res chain seq x y z
N MET A 1 -14.94 11.74 24.90
CA MET A 1 -14.00 11.27 23.87
C MET A 1 -13.73 12.46 22.95
N THR A 2 -12.60 13.16 23.12
CA THR A 2 -12.39 14.52 22.60
C THR A 2 -12.34 14.54 21.06
N MET A 3 -12.97 15.52 20.42
CA MET A 3 -13.07 15.71 18.96
C MET A 3 -11.73 15.56 18.21
N LEU A 4 -10.60 15.94 18.83
CA LEU A 4 -9.25 15.76 18.27
C LEU A 4 -8.85 14.30 18.00
N LYS A 5 -9.40 13.32 18.75
CA LYS A 5 -9.11 11.89 18.54
C LYS A 5 -9.88 11.28 17.36
N MET A 6 -10.91 11.96 16.86
CA MET A 6 -11.76 11.48 15.78
C MET A 6 -11.23 11.85 14.40
N VAL A 7 -10.50 12.97 14.27
CA VAL A 7 -10.00 13.47 12.98
C VAL A 7 -9.12 12.42 12.25
N PRO A 8 -8.11 11.79 12.89
CA PRO A 8 -7.30 10.78 12.21
C PRO A 8 -8.13 9.55 11.79
N ASN A 9 -9.09 9.13 12.62
CA ASN A 9 -9.93 7.96 12.33
C ASN A 9 -10.80 8.19 11.08
N TRP A 10 -11.36 9.40 10.94
CA TRP A 10 -12.18 9.74 9.76
C TRP A 10 -11.35 9.73 8.48
N MET A 11 -10.11 10.21 8.52
CA MET A 11 -9.22 10.20 7.35
C MET A 11 -8.87 8.78 6.91
N THR A 12 -8.54 7.89 7.84
CA THR A 12 -8.26 6.48 7.55
C THR A 12 -9.50 5.78 6.96
N ILE A 13 -10.69 6.04 7.51
CA ILE A 13 -11.96 5.49 6.98
C ILE A 13 -12.25 6.03 5.58
N LEU A 14 -12.08 7.34 5.37
CA LEU A 14 -12.26 7.96 4.06
C LEU A 14 -11.32 7.34 3.02
N ARG A 15 -10.07 7.02 3.39
CA ARG A 15 -9.13 6.33 2.50
C ARG A 15 -9.61 4.96 2.08
N ILE A 16 -10.12 4.17 3.02
CA ILE A 16 -10.72 2.86 2.75
C ILE A 16 -11.89 3.01 1.77
N MET A 17 -12.73 4.03 1.97
CA MET A 17 -13.88 4.29 1.10
C MET A 17 -13.50 4.83 -0.29
N VAL A 18 -12.42 5.62 -0.39
CA VAL A 18 -11.92 6.19 -1.64
C VAL A 18 -11.23 5.13 -2.50
N ALA A 19 -10.61 4.10 -1.93
CA ALA A 19 -9.92 3.07 -2.69
C ALA A 19 -10.82 2.37 -3.74
N PRO A 20 -12.03 1.88 -3.43
CA PRO A 20 -12.97 1.36 -4.43
C PRO A 20 -13.37 2.39 -5.50
N VAL A 21 -13.46 3.67 -5.14
CA VAL A 21 -13.76 4.74 -6.10
C VAL A 21 -12.61 4.89 -7.10
N ILE A 22 -11.36 4.86 -6.62
CA ILE A 22 -10.16 4.87 -7.49
C ILE A 22 -10.19 3.67 -8.45
N ALA A 23 -10.55 2.47 -7.97
CA ALA A 23 -10.69 1.29 -8.83
C ALA A 23 -11.67 1.50 -9.98
N VAL A 24 -12.88 1.95 -9.65
CA VAL A 24 -13.93 2.21 -10.65
C VAL A 24 -13.46 3.25 -11.67
N LEU A 25 -12.80 4.31 -11.21
CA LEU A 25 -12.26 5.35 -12.11
C LEU A 25 -11.18 4.81 -13.05
N ILE A 26 -10.29 3.92 -12.57
CA ILE A 26 -9.30 3.26 -13.42
C ILE A 26 -9.99 2.39 -14.49
N TRP A 27 -11.06 1.67 -14.12
CA TRP A 27 -11.81 0.82 -15.05
C TRP A 27 -12.61 1.57 -16.11
N LEU A 28 -12.86 2.88 -15.94
CA LEU A 28 -13.46 3.69 -16.99
C LEU A 28 -12.56 3.80 -18.23
N ASP A 29 -11.26 3.58 -18.06
CA ASP A 29 -10.25 3.57 -19.13
C ASP A 29 -10.28 4.83 -20.02
N ASP A 30 -10.66 5.97 -19.43
CA ASP A 30 -10.66 7.28 -20.08
C ASP A 30 -9.76 8.23 -19.31
N VAL A 31 -8.99 9.05 -20.03
CA VAL A 31 -8.00 9.94 -19.41
C VAL A 31 -8.68 11.02 -18.55
N LYS A 32 -9.73 11.66 -19.07
CA LYS A 32 -10.34 12.84 -18.41
C LYS A 32 -11.25 12.46 -17.27
N THR A 33 -12.06 11.42 -17.47
CA THR A 33 -13.11 11.00 -16.53
C THR A 33 -12.67 9.85 -15.63
N GLY A 34 -11.63 9.10 -16.00
CA GLY A 34 -11.08 7.98 -15.24
C GLY A 34 -9.72 8.27 -14.62
N TYR A 35 -8.66 8.23 -15.42
CA TYR A 35 -7.27 8.28 -14.91
C TYR A 35 -6.91 9.59 -14.19
N MET A 36 -7.35 10.74 -14.70
CA MET A 36 -7.04 12.03 -14.06
C MET A 36 -7.66 12.18 -12.65
N PRO A 37 -8.97 11.91 -12.43
CA PRO A 37 -9.52 11.89 -11.08
C PRO A 37 -8.97 10.73 -10.24
N ALA A 38 -8.71 9.55 -10.82
CA ALA A 38 -8.09 8.43 -10.09
C ALA A 38 -6.71 8.82 -9.53
N LEU A 39 -5.85 9.41 -10.36
CA LEU A 39 -4.53 9.89 -9.97
C LEU A 39 -4.63 10.95 -8.87
N THR A 40 -5.55 11.90 -9.03
CA THR A 40 -5.76 12.97 -8.07
C THR A 40 -6.17 12.42 -6.70
N LEU A 41 -7.19 11.54 -6.67
CA LEU A 41 -7.65 10.91 -5.44
C LEU A 41 -6.55 10.03 -4.82
N PHE A 42 -5.81 9.28 -5.63
CA PHE A 42 -4.72 8.43 -5.16
C PHE A 42 -3.59 9.25 -4.50
N VAL A 43 -3.19 10.37 -5.12
CA VAL A 43 -2.15 11.26 -4.58
C VAL A 43 -2.63 11.91 -3.28
N VAL A 44 -3.85 12.45 -3.26
CA VAL A 44 -4.44 13.06 -2.05
C VAL A 44 -4.54 12.03 -0.93
N ALA A 45 -5.03 10.82 -1.21
CA ALA A 45 -5.13 9.72 -0.24
C ALA A 45 -3.75 9.34 0.32
N SER A 46 -2.75 9.20 -0.53
CA SER A 46 -1.38 8.83 -0.13
C SER A 46 -0.70 9.92 0.71
N ILE A 47 -0.86 11.19 0.34
CA ILE A 47 -0.30 12.32 1.09
C ILE A 47 -1.02 12.50 2.43
N SER A 48 -2.35 12.33 2.45
CA SER A 48 -3.13 12.46 3.68
C SER A 48 -2.66 11.51 4.77
N ASP A 49 -2.29 10.26 4.41
CA ASP A 49 -1.74 9.29 5.36
C ASP A 49 -0.48 9.79 6.06
N PHE A 50 0.46 10.30 5.26
CA PHE A 50 1.72 10.78 5.77
C PHE A 50 1.50 11.95 6.75
N ILE A 51 0.60 12.86 6.41
CA ILE A 51 0.27 14.03 7.22
C ILE A 51 -0.42 13.60 8.52
N ASP A 52 -1.42 12.71 8.46
CA ASP A 52 -2.16 12.25 9.64
C ASP A 52 -1.25 11.51 10.62
N GLY A 53 -0.42 10.60 10.10
CA GLY A 53 0.55 9.88 10.91
C GLY A 53 1.60 10.81 11.54
N TRP A 54 2.03 11.84 10.81
CA TRP A 54 2.95 12.85 11.35
C TRP A 54 2.29 13.71 12.45
N MET A 55 1.08 14.18 12.22
CA MET A 55 0.33 15.01 13.15
C MET A 55 -0.02 14.25 14.43
N ALA A 56 -0.48 13.01 14.32
CA ALA A 56 -0.80 12.15 15.47
C ALA A 56 0.43 11.89 16.36
N ARG A 57 1.61 11.67 15.75
CA ARG A 57 2.89 11.50 16.49
C ARG A 57 3.31 12.79 17.19
N ARG A 58 3.18 13.94 16.52
CA ARG A 58 3.62 15.23 17.07
C ARG A 58 2.71 15.72 18.21
N LEU A 59 1.41 15.45 18.13
CA LEU A 59 0.44 15.87 19.14
C LEU A 59 0.28 14.85 20.27
N GLY A 60 0.88 13.66 20.17
CA GLY A 60 0.71 12.57 21.14
C GLY A 60 -0.72 12.01 21.19
N VAL A 61 -1.51 12.23 20.15
CA VAL A 61 -2.92 11.84 20.07
C VAL A 61 -3.06 10.65 19.13
N VAL A 62 -2.54 9.49 19.55
CA VAL A 62 -2.73 8.23 18.81
C VAL A 62 -3.96 7.50 19.35
N SER A 63 -4.93 7.26 18.47
CA SER A 63 -6.15 6.50 18.78
C SER A 63 -5.89 5.01 18.56
N LYS A 64 -6.37 4.14 19.46
CA LYS A 64 -6.23 2.67 19.31
C LYS A 64 -6.92 2.16 18.03
N LEU A 65 -8.07 2.74 17.70
CA LEU A 65 -8.83 2.39 16.50
C LEU A 65 -8.08 2.82 15.23
N GLY A 66 -7.56 4.04 15.18
CA GLY A 66 -6.78 4.54 14.04
C GLY A 66 -5.52 3.70 13.82
N ALA A 67 -4.77 3.41 14.88
CA ALA A 67 -3.58 2.55 14.81
C ALA A 67 -3.88 1.13 14.31
N MET A 68 -5.09 0.61 14.54
CA MET A 68 -5.56 -0.66 13.99
C MET A 68 -5.99 -0.55 12.52
N LEU A 69 -6.65 0.55 12.15
CA LEU A 69 -7.19 0.78 10.81
C LEU A 69 -6.11 1.19 9.80
N ASP A 70 -5.06 1.92 10.19
CA ASP A 70 -4.05 2.43 9.25
C ASP A 70 -3.38 1.29 8.43
N PRO A 71 -2.89 0.19 9.04
CA PRO A 71 -2.31 -0.92 8.29
C PRO A 71 -3.31 -1.68 7.41
N ILE A 72 -4.62 -1.49 7.61
CA ILE A 72 -5.68 -2.04 6.78
C ILE A 72 -5.92 -1.10 5.60
N ALA A 73 -6.06 0.20 5.85
CA ALA A 73 -6.29 1.21 4.83
C ALA A 73 -5.18 1.22 3.78
N ASP A 74 -3.92 1.10 4.20
CA ASP A 74 -2.78 1.04 3.27
C ASP A 74 -2.86 -0.15 2.32
N LYS A 75 -3.20 -1.34 2.85
CA LYS A 75 -3.31 -2.57 2.04
C LYS A 75 -4.51 -2.53 1.12
N VAL A 76 -5.63 -1.97 1.60
CA VAL A 76 -6.83 -1.77 0.77
C VAL A 76 -6.51 -0.82 -0.37
N LEU A 77 -5.86 0.32 -0.11
CA LEU A 77 -5.50 1.28 -1.16
C LEU A 77 -4.57 0.66 -2.20
N ILE A 78 -3.42 0.12 -1.78
CA ILE A 78 -2.43 -0.48 -2.68
C ILE A 78 -3.03 -1.67 -3.42
N GLY A 79 -3.72 -2.56 -2.72
CA GLY A 79 -4.29 -3.76 -3.30
C GLY A 79 -5.38 -3.45 -4.32
N THR A 80 -6.25 -2.50 -4.02
CA THR A 80 -7.31 -2.06 -4.93
C THR A 80 -6.72 -1.45 -6.20
N CYS A 81 -5.70 -0.60 -6.09
CA CYS A 81 -5.03 -0.03 -7.25
C CYS A 81 -4.33 -1.11 -8.10
N LEU A 82 -3.60 -2.05 -7.47
CA LEU A 82 -2.91 -3.11 -8.21
C LEU A 82 -3.88 -4.04 -8.95
N VAL A 83 -4.98 -4.44 -8.30
CA VAL A 83 -6.01 -5.27 -8.94
C VAL A 83 -6.69 -4.51 -10.08
N SER A 84 -6.93 -3.21 -9.91
CA SER A 84 -7.59 -2.41 -10.96
C SER A 84 -6.68 -2.19 -12.16
N LEU A 85 -5.41 -1.87 -11.92
CA LEU A 85 -4.40 -1.75 -12.97
C LEU A 85 -4.18 -3.08 -13.70
N ALA A 86 -4.22 -4.23 -13.00
CA ALA A 86 -4.11 -5.54 -13.64
C ALA A 86 -5.19 -5.79 -14.70
N HIS A 87 -6.36 -5.15 -14.56
CA HIS A 87 -7.46 -5.32 -15.50
C HIS A 87 -7.27 -4.52 -16.79
N VAL A 88 -6.67 -3.33 -16.70
CA VAL A 88 -6.59 -2.36 -17.81
C VAL A 88 -5.20 -2.26 -18.44
N THR A 89 -4.16 -2.79 -17.79
CA THR A 89 -2.78 -2.71 -18.29
C THR A 89 -2.53 -3.65 -19.47
N ASP A 90 -1.80 -3.16 -20.48
CA ASP A 90 -1.26 -3.95 -21.59
C ASP A 90 0.09 -4.61 -21.27
N ASP A 91 0.65 -4.38 -20.07
CA ASP A 91 1.99 -4.85 -19.68
C ASP A 91 2.02 -6.37 -19.39
N GLY A 92 0.85 -7.00 -19.30
CA GLY A 92 0.69 -8.44 -19.11
C GLY A 92 1.48 -8.98 -17.91
N TRP A 93 2.27 -10.03 -18.12
CA TRP A 93 3.02 -10.69 -17.04
C TRP A 93 4.08 -9.79 -16.37
N TRP A 94 4.56 -8.75 -17.05
CA TRP A 94 5.53 -7.81 -16.47
C TRP A 94 4.92 -6.96 -15.35
N PHE A 95 3.60 -6.75 -15.38
CA PHE A 95 2.87 -6.12 -14.28
C PHE A 95 2.29 -7.16 -13.31
N ILE A 96 1.70 -8.24 -13.83
CA ILE A 96 0.96 -9.23 -13.01
C ILE A 96 1.89 -9.92 -12.01
N LEU A 97 3.09 -10.31 -12.42
CA LEU A 97 4.01 -11.06 -11.56
C LEU A 97 4.46 -10.28 -10.30
N PRO A 98 4.98 -9.03 -10.40
CA PRO A 98 5.34 -8.26 -9.22
C PRO A 98 4.11 -7.88 -8.38
N ALA A 99 2.94 -7.64 -8.99
CA ALA A 99 1.70 -7.40 -8.26
C ALA A 99 1.28 -8.59 -7.39
N ILE A 100 1.34 -9.83 -7.91
CA ILE A 100 1.06 -11.06 -7.16
C ILE A 100 2.03 -11.22 -5.98
N ILE A 101 3.33 -10.99 -6.21
CA ILE A 101 4.36 -11.08 -5.16
C ILE A 101 4.05 -10.11 -4.02
N ILE A 102 3.71 -8.86 -4.37
CA ILE A 102 3.35 -7.82 -3.39
C ILE A 102 2.11 -8.24 -2.59
N LEU A 103 1.01 -8.56 -3.28
CA LEU A 103 -0.26 -8.89 -2.62
C LEU A 103 -0.12 -10.10 -1.70
N THR A 104 0.41 -11.20 -2.22
CA THR A 104 0.57 -12.46 -1.47
C THR A 104 1.36 -12.21 -0.18
N ARG A 105 2.45 -11.47 -0.27
CA ARG A 105 3.30 -11.16 0.89
C ARG A 105 2.58 -10.25 1.88
N GLU A 106 1.90 -9.18 1.42
CA GLU A 106 1.21 -8.25 2.33
C GLU A 106 0.13 -8.96 3.16
N PHE A 107 -0.60 -9.92 2.57
CA PHE A 107 -1.56 -10.75 3.31
C PHE A 107 -0.86 -11.77 4.22
N LEU A 108 0.13 -12.52 3.70
CA LEU A 108 0.84 -13.56 4.46
C LEU A 108 1.50 -13.01 5.73
N ILE A 109 2.28 -11.93 5.61
CA ILE A 109 3.00 -11.36 6.76
C ILE A 109 2.03 -10.73 7.76
N SER A 110 0.89 -10.21 7.32
CA SER A 110 -0.16 -9.72 8.23
C SER A 110 -0.78 -10.86 9.03
N GLY A 111 -1.13 -11.96 8.37
CA GLY A 111 -1.68 -13.14 9.03
C GLY A 111 -0.69 -13.77 10.01
N LEU A 112 0.57 -13.91 9.61
CA LEU A 112 1.63 -14.42 10.50
C LEU A 112 1.85 -13.50 11.71
N ARG A 113 1.81 -12.18 11.52
CA ARG A 113 1.95 -11.23 12.62
C ARG A 113 0.82 -11.37 13.63
N GLU A 114 -0.41 -11.51 13.16
CA GLU A 114 -1.58 -11.72 14.01
C GLU A 114 -1.46 -13.04 14.78
N PHE A 115 -1.07 -14.13 14.11
CA PHE A 115 -0.82 -15.42 14.74
C PHE A 115 0.26 -15.35 15.85
N MET A 116 1.32 -14.58 15.61
CA MET A 116 2.43 -14.43 16.56
C MET A 116 2.17 -13.39 17.66
N ALA A 117 1.14 -12.54 17.54
CA ALA A 117 0.86 -11.49 18.51
C ALA A 117 0.63 -12.01 19.94
N GLY A 118 0.17 -13.27 20.07
CA GLY A 118 0.01 -13.95 21.35
C GLY A 118 1.28 -14.57 21.94
N ARG A 119 2.42 -14.60 21.22
CA ARG A 119 3.64 -15.33 21.61
C ARG A 119 4.83 -14.45 22.00
N SER A 120 4.65 -13.13 22.16
CA SER A 120 5.68 -12.20 22.67
C SER A 120 7.01 -12.14 21.89
N VAL A 121 7.03 -12.62 20.64
CA VAL A 121 8.24 -12.55 19.80
C VAL A 121 8.28 -11.20 19.08
N ASN A 122 9.14 -10.31 19.57
CA ASN A 122 9.33 -8.99 18.95
C ASN A 122 10.29 -9.11 17.76
N MET A 123 9.76 -9.51 16.59
CA MET A 123 10.54 -9.55 15.36
C MET A 123 10.89 -8.13 14.91
N GLN A 124 12.18 -7.78 15.00
CA GLN A 124 12.68 -6.48 14.54
C GLN A 124 12.38 -6.29 13.05
N VAL A 125 11.77 -5.15 12.72
CA VAL A 125 11.46 -4.79 11.34
C VAL A 125 12.72 -4.20 10.68
N SER A 126 13.18 -4.82 9.59
CA SER A 126 14.33 -4.30 8.83
C SER A 126 14.08 -2.90 8.25
N VAL A 127 15.13 -2.09 8.11
CA VAL A 127 15.05 -0.76 7.50
C VAL A 127 14.56 -0.83 6.04
N LEU A 128 14.91 -1.90 5.32
CA LEU A 128 14.42 -2.17 3.96
C LEU A 128 12.88 -2.24 3.91
N ALA A 129 12.25 -2.81 4.94
CA ALA A 129 10.80 -2.92 5.02
C ALA A 129 10.11 -1.57 5.23
N LYS A 130 10.84 -0.51 5.61
CA LYS A 130 10.29 0.86 5.73
C LYS A 130 10.08 1.51 4.36
N TRP A 131 10.96 1.22 3.40
CA TRP A 131 10.90 1.83 2.07
C TRP A 131 9.96 1.13 1.09
N LYS A 132 9.59 -0.13 1.37
CA LYS A 132 8.72 -0.94 0.48
C LYS A 132 7.43 -0.20 0.12
N THR A 133 6.77 0.44 1.09
CA THR A 133 5.47 1.07 0.90
C THR A 133 5.61 2.33 0.05
N THR A 134 6.66 3.13 0.29
CA THR A 134 6.98 4.28 -0.55
C THR A 134 7.21 3.86 -2.00
N LEU A 135 7.98 2.79 -2.23
CA LEU A 135 8.20 2.27 -3.59
C LEU A 135 6.89 1.84 -4.26
N GLN A 136 6.00 1.16 -3.53
CA GLN A 136 4.69 0.74 -4.05
C GLN A 136 3.80 1.94 -4.39
N LEU A 137 3.69 2.92 -3.48
CA LEU A 137 2.86 4.10 -3.70
C LEU A 137 3.36 4.93 -4.88
N VAL A 138 4.68 5.13 -4.97
CA VAL A 138 5.28 5.85 -6.10
C VAL A 138 5.09 5.06 -7.40
N ALA A 139 5.35 3.76 -7.40
CA ALA A 139 5.12 2.91 -8.58
C ALA A 139 3.69 3.02 -9.10
N ILE A 140 2.70 2.87 -8.21
CA ILE A 140 1.27 2.99 -8.56
C ILE A 140 0.95 4.40 -9.07
N GLY A 141 1.50 5.44 -8.45
CA GLY A 141 1.31 6.82 -8.93
C GLY A 141 1.80 7.02 -10.37
N PHE A 142 2.97 6.47 -10.71
CA PHE A 142 3.47 6.47 -12.10
C PHE A 142 2.57 5.65 -13.03
N LEU A 143 2.13 4.46 -12.62
CA LEU A 143 1.31 3.59 -13.47
C LEU A 143 -0.09 4.16 -13.74
N VAL A 144 -0.75 4.73 -12.73
CA VAL A 144 -2.03 5.46 -12.89
C VAL A 144 -1.83 6.76 -13.66
N GLY A 145 -0.66 7.40 -13.53
CA GLY A 145 -0.35 8.66 -14.20
C GLY A 145 0.10 8.53 -15.66
N ALA A 146 0.53 7.34 -16.11
CA ALA A 146 1.05 7.16 -17.47
C ALA A 146 0.04 7.55 -18.56
N PRO A 147 -1.27 7.19 -18.47
CA PRO A 147 -2.27 7.65 -19.44
C PRO A 147 -2.57 9.16 -19.37
N VAL A 148 -2.34 9.78 -18.20
CA VAL A 148 -2.57 11.22 -17.98
C VAL A 148 -1.50 12.08 -18.65
N PHE A 149 -0.26 11.58 -18.70
CA PHE A 149 0.89 12.28 -19.27
C PHE A 149 1.49 11.53 -20.46
N PRO A 150 0.77 11.40 -21.60
CA PRO A 150 1.21 10.60 -22.74
C PRO A 150 2.49 11.14 -23.41
N SER A 151 2.79 12.43 -23.25
CA SER A 151 4.05 13.03 -23.72
C SER A 151 5.28 12.54 -22.95
N LEU A 152 5.10 11.96 -21.76
CA LEU A 152 6.14 11.40 -20.92
C LEU A 152 6.16 9.87 -21.07
N SER A 153 6.69 9.38 -22.19
CA SER A 153 6.72 7.94 -22.52
C SER A 153 7.43 7.06 -21.49
N MET A 154 8.30 7.64 -20.66
CA MET A 154 9.01 6.94 -19.59
C MET A 154 8.17 6.70 -18.32
N THR A 155 6.97 7.27 -18.23
CA THR A 155 6.14 7.19 -17.01
C THR A 155 5.76 5.75 -16.68
N ASN A 156 5.26 4.98 -17.65
CA ASN A 156 4.91 3.57 -17.44
C ASN A 156 6.16 2.70 -17.13
N PRO A 157 7.25 2.73 -17.93
CA PRO A 157 8.45 1.95 -17.64
C PRO A 157 9.07 2.24 -16.26
N ILE A 158 9.08 3.50 -15.83
CA ILE A 158 9.54 3.87 -14.48
C ILE A 158 8.61 3.27 -13.42
N GLY A 159 7.29 3.36 -13.63
CA GLY A 159 6.30 2.73 -12.75
C GLY A 159 6.50 1.23 -12.61
N LEU A 160 6.71 0.51 -13.72
CA LEU A 160 7.01 -0.92 -13.71
C LEU A 160 8.33 -1.25 -13.02
N ALA A 161 9.40 -0.49 -13.30
CA ALA A 161 10.70 -0.70 -12.66
C ALA A 161 10.61 -0.52 -11.13
N LEU A 162 9.87 0.50 -10.68
CA LEU A 162 9.60 0.73 -9.25
C LEU A 162 8.72 -0.38 -8.65
N LEU A 163 7.74 -0.89 -9.39
CA LEU A 163 6.90 -2.00 -8.95
C LEU A 163 7.73 -3.28 -8.76
N TRP A 164 8.65 -3.56 -9.67
CA TRP A 164 9.61 -4.66 -9.55
C TRP A 164 10.57 -4.47 -8.37
N ALA A 165 11.14 -3.28 -8.21
CA ALA A 165 11.98 -2.98 -7.06
C ALA A 165 11.20 -3.17 -5.73
N ALA A 166 9.96 -2.71 -5.68
CA ALA A 166 9.06 -2.94 -4.56
C ALA A 166 8.80 -4.43 -4.32
N ALA A 167 8.52 -5.21 -5.36
CA ALA A 167 8.27 -6.65 -5.26
C ALA A 167 9.49 -7.40 -4.71
N LEU A 168 10.71 -7.08 -5.18
CA LEU A 168 11.95 -7.69 -4.70
C LEU A 168 12.20 -7.39 -3.21
N VAL A 169 12.08 -6.12 -2.80
CA VAL A 169 12.19 -5.72 -1.39
C VAL A 169 11.12 -6.41 -0.54
N THR A 170 9.91 -6.51 -1.07
CA THR A 170 8.77 -7.13 -0.40
C THR A 170 8.99 -8.64 -0.20
N ALA A 171 9.47 -9.34 -1.22
CA ALA A 171 9.82 -10.75 -1.18
C ALA A 171 10.98 -11.03 -0.19
N GLN A 172 12.07 -10.28 -0.28
CA GLN A 172 13.23 -10.43 0.61
C GLN A 172 12.83 -10.25 2.08
N THR A 173 12.08 -9.19 2.38
CA THR A 173 11.63 -8.92 3.76
C THR A 173 10.58 -9.93 4.22
N GLY A 174 9.76 -10.46 3.32
CA GLY A 174 8.81 -11.53 3.61
C GLY A 174 9.50 -12.83 3.99
N PHE A 175 10.51 -13.24 3.22
CA PHE A 175 11.31 -14.43 3.49
C PHE A 175 12.06 -14.34 4.82
N ALA A 176 12.69 -13.19 5.10
CA ALA A 176 13.38 -12.96 6.37
C ALA A 176 12.44 -13.08 7.58
N TYR A 177 11.23 -12.53 7.47
CA TYR A 177 10.21 -12.62 8.52
C TYR A 177 9.71 -14.07 8.70
N TYR A 178 9.40 -14.75 7.61
CA TYR A 178 8.93 -16.14 7.65
C TYR A 178 9.95 -17.08 8.32
N ARG A 179 11.24 -16.94 7.97
CA ARG A 179 12.31 -17.69 8.62
C ARG A 179 12.39 -17.39 10.13
N GLY A 180 12.28 -16.12 10.51
CA GLY A 180 12.24 -15.72 11.91
C GLY A 180 11.06 -16.33 12.67
N VAL A 181 9.89 -16.47 12.03
CA VAL A 181 8.74 -17.15 12.62
C VAL A 181 9.05 -18.63 12.87
N LEU A 182 9.56 -19.36 11.87
CA LEU A 182 9.86 -20.79 12.00
C LEU A 182 10.81 -21.08 13.17
N GLU A 183 11.85 -20.27 13.34
CA GLU A 183 12.83 -20.41 14.43
C GLU A 183 12.22 -20.26 15.85
N HIS A 184 11.01 -19.66 15.95
CA HIS A 184 10.30 -19.47 17.22
C HIS A 184 9.06 -20.35 17.37
N VAL A 185 8.49 -20.84 16.27
CA VAL A 185 7.32 -21.75 16.32
C VAL A 185 7.71 -23.14 16.82
N ASP A 186 8.94 -23.57 16.57
CA ASP A 186 9.46 -24.88 16.98
C ASP A 186 10.01 -24.93 18.43
N LYS A 187 9.94 -23.83 19.18
CA LYS A 187 10.42 -23.78 20.57
C LYS A 187 9.25 -23.86 21.57
N PRO A 188 9.30 -24.82 22.53
CA PRO A 188 8.62 -24.86 23.82
C PRO A 188 7.49 -23.88 24.11
#